data_AF-A0A382ZDP3-F1
#
_entry.id   AF-A0A382ZDP3-F1
#
_cell.length_a   1.000
_cell.length_b   1.000
_cell.length_c   1.000
_cell.angle_alpha   90.00
_cell.angle_beta   90.00
_cell.angle_gamma   90.00
#
_symmetry.space_group_name_H-M   'P 1'
#
loop_
_entity.id
_entity.type
_entity.pdbx_description
1 polymer ?
#
loop_
_entity_poly.entity_id
_entity_poly.type
_entity_poly.pdbx_seq_one_letter_code
_entity_poly.pdbx_strand_id
1 'polypeptide(L)' 'MQILPSLNSGGVEQGTIDVANYLAKKENSNLIISSGGKMLSYLNKKYVHHYELPVHSKNFLKIPLIAKKINNIIKEKN' A
#
# COMPACT_ATOMS: atom_id res chain seq x y z
N MET A 1 -6.01 -6.21 -0.03
CA MET A 1 -4.90 -5.37 0.48
C MET A 1 -3.65 -5.69 -0.31
N GLN A 2 -2.84 -4.69 -0.64
CA GLN A 2 -1.58 -4.83 -1.37
C GLN A 2 -0.42 -4.25 -0.54
N ILE A 3 0.72 -4.92 -0.52
CA ILE A 3 1.91 -4.49 0.23
C ILE A 3 3.10 -4.56 -0.73
N LEU A 4 3.85 -3.47 -0.86
CA LEU A 4 5.03 -3.41 -1.71
C LEU A 4 6.07 -2.42 -1.17
N PRO A 5 7.37 -2.54 -1.53
CA PRO A 5 8.42 -1.70 -0.95
C PRO A 5 8.22 -0.19 -1.14
N SER A 6 8.03 0.29 -2.37
CA SER A 6 7.86 1.71 -2.71
C SER A 6 7.07 1.92 -4.00
N LEU A 7 6.31 3.00 -4.12
CA LEU A 7 5.58 3.40 -5.33
C LEU A 7 6.35 4.45 -6.15
N ASN A 8 7.57 4.12 -6.58
CA ASN A 8 8.43 5.06 -7.30
C ASN A 8 8.42 4.88 -8.82
N SER A 9 8.74 3.68 -9.29
CA SER A 9 8.77 3.31 -10.71
C SER A 9 8.99 1.81 -10.85
N GLY A 10 8.22 1.15 -11.69
CA GLY A 10 8.43 -0.26 -12.03
C GLY A 10 7.14 -0.97 -12.42
N GLY A 11 7.28 -2.18 -12.94
CA GLY A 11 6.14 -2.95 -13.45
C GLY A 11 5.18 -3.40 -12.33
N VAL A 12 5.71 -3.74 -11.16
CA VAL A 12 4.90 -4.15 -10.00
C VAL A 12 4.13 -2.96 -9.43
N GLU A 13 4.76 -1.80 -9.36
CA GLU A 13 4.17 -0.55 -8.90
C GLU A 13 3.05 -0.09 -9.83
N GLN A 14 3.29 -0.13 -11.15
CA GLN A 14 2.29 0.20 -12.14
C GLN A 14 1.10 -0.76 -12.07
N GLY A 15 1.35 -2.07 -12.03
CA GLY A 15 0.28 -3.07 -11.92
C GLY A 15 -0.54 -2.92 -10.62
N THR A 16 0.12 -2.56 -9.52
CA THR A 16 -0.55 -2.25 -8.24
C THR A 16 -1.51 -1.07 -8.42
N ILE A 17 -1.05 0.02 -9.03
CA ILE A 17 -1.88 1.21 -9.29
C ILE A 17 -3.04 0.90 -10.23
N ASP A 18 -2.78 0.14 -11.31
CA ASP A 18 -3.79 -0.21 -12.30
C ASP A 18 -4.92 -1.04 -11.66
N VAL A 19 -4.56 -2.05 -10.88
CA VAL A 19 -5.53 -2.88 -10.15
C VAL A 19 -6.26 -2.06 -9.08
N ALA A 20 -5.56 -1.23 -8.32
CA ALA A 20 -6.16 -0.42 -7.28
C ALA A 20 -7.16 0.61 -7.85
N ASN A 21 -6.80 1.25 -8.95
CA ASN A 21 -7.67 2.20 -9.65
C ASN A 21 -8.84 1.50 -10.35
N TYR A 22 -8.64 0.30 -10.88
CA TYR A 22 -9.73 -0.50 -11.43
C TYR A 22 -10.77 -0.86 -10.37
N LEU A 23 -10.34 -1.27 -9.17
CA LEU A 23 -11.24 -1.54 -8.04
C LEU A 23 -11.94 -0.27 -7.57
N ALA A 24 -11.22 0.86 -7.49
CA ALA A 24 -11.78 2.15 -7.13
C ALA A 24 -12.86 2.62 -8.11
N LYS A 25 -12.72 2.34 -9.41
CA LYS A 25 -13.76 2.61 -10.43
C LYS A 25 -15.04 1.82 -10.20
N LYS A 26 -14.96 0.66 -9.54
CA LYS A 26 -16.12 -0.14 -9.11
C LYS A 26 -16.63 0.27 -7.72
N GLU A 27 -16.18 1.42 -7.21
CA GLU A 27 -16.51 1.92 -5.86
C GLU A 27 -16.08 0.99 -4.72
N ASN A 28 -15.20 0.03 -5.01
CA ASN A 28 -14.64 -0.86 -4.01
C ASN A 28 -13.42 -0.20 -3.38
N SER A 29 -13.47 -0.03 -2.07
CA SER A 29 -12.34 0.48 -1.31
C SER A 29 -11.21 -0.55 -1.26
N ASN A 30 -9.97 -0.07 -1.32
CA ASN A 30 -8.81 -0.92 -1.18
C ASN A 30 -7.71 -0.24 -0.37
N LEU A 31 -6.72 -1.05 0.01
CA LEU A 31 -5.67 -0.68 0.93
C LEU A 31 -4.32 -1.03 0.33
N ILE A 32 -3.42 -0.04 0.27
CA ILE A 32 -2.03 -0.20 -0.18
C ILE A 32 -1.10 0.22 0.96
N ILE A 33 -0.11 -0.60 1.26
CA ILE A 33 0.97 -0.26 2.19
C ILE A 33 2.29 -0.25 1.42
N SER A 34 3.01 0.87 1.49
CA SER A 34 4.37 0.99 0.95
C SER A 34 5.15 2.07 1.69
N SER A 35 6.44 2.25 1.41
CA SER A 35 7.19 3.40 1.92
C SER A 35 6.99 4.67 1.08
N GLY A 36 5.85 4.79 0.40
CA GLY A 36 5.50 5.90 -0.46
C GLY A 36 6.27 5.92 -1.79
N GLY A 37 6.16 7.05 -2.51
CA GLY A 37 6.86 7.29 -3.77
C GLY A 37 6.10 8.19 -4.74
N LYS A 38 6.73 8.50 -5.87
CA LYS A 38 6.22 9.46 -6.88
C LYS A 38 4.87 9.06 -7.47
N MET A 39 4.62 7.75 -7.61
CA MET A 39 3.44 7.22 -8.26
C MET A 39 2.19 7.23 -7.37
N LEU A 40 2.32 7.62 -6.09
CA LEU A 40 1.17 7.86 -5.21
C LEU A 40 0.17 8.87 -5.80
N SER A 41 0.66 9.81 -6.60
CA SER A 41 -0.16 10.80 -7.30
C SER A 41 -1.16 10.19 -8.27
N TYR A 42 -0.90 8.98 -8.80
CA TYR A 42 -1.78 8.27 -9.72
C TYR A 42 -2.88 7.45 -9.04
N LEU A 43 -2.86 7.32 -7.71
CA LEU A 43 -3.87 6.57 -6.98
C LEU A 43 -5.17 7.37 -6.84
N ASN A 44 -6.30 6.68 -6.99
CA ASN A 44 -7.61 7.24 -6.71
C ASN A 44 -7.80 7.46 -5.20
N LYS A 45 -7.56 8.68 -4.73
CA LYS A 45 -7.64 9.06 -3.31
C LYS A 45 -9.01 8.89 -2.66
N LYS A 46 -10.08 8.68 -3.43
CA LYS A 46 -11.45 8.52 -2.89
C LYS A 46 -11.70 7.12 -2.34
N TYR A 47 -11.21 6.09 -3.03
CA TYR A 47 -11.44 4.69 -2.67
C TYR A 47 -10.16 3.93 -2.32
N VAL A 48 -8.99 4.44 -2.70
CA VAL A 48 -7.69 3.84 -2.37
C VAL A 48 -7.11 4.52 -1.14
N HIS A 49 -6.94 3.76 -0.06
CA HIS A 49 -6.24 4.21 1.13
C HIS A 49 -4.78 3.73 1.08
N HIS A 50 -3.85 4.67 1.15
CA HIS A 50 -2.43 4.37 1.24
C HIS A 50 -1.91 4.62 2.66
N TYR A 51 -1.14 3.67 3.19
CA TYR A 51 -0.44 3.83 4.47
C TYR A 51 1.06 3.74 4.24
N GLU A 52 1.76 4.77 4.71
CA GLU A 52 3.20 4.83 4.62
C GLU A 52 3.83 4.06 5.79
N LEU A 53 4.49 2.95 5.46
CA LEU A 53 5.26 2.15 6.41
C LEU A 53 6.62 1.77 5.79
N PRO A 54 7.70 1.65 6.60
CA PRO A 54 9.03 1.31 6.12
C PRO A 54 9.15 -0.19 5.79
N VAL A 55 8.27 -0.71 4.94
CA VAL A 55 8.20 -2.12 4.55
C VAL A 55 9.39 -2.58 3.70
N HIS A 56 10.15 -1.64 3.11
CA HIS A 56 11.42 -1.92 2.44
C HIS A 56 12.57 -2.26 3.41
N SER A 57 12.39 -2.04 4.72
CA SER A 57 13.43 -2.24 5.72
C SER A 57 13.88 -3.70 5.77
N LYS A 58 15.14 -3.96 5.40
CA LYS A 58 15.80 -5.28 5.56
C LYS A 58 16.28 -5.55 6.99
N ASN A 59 16.00 -4.65 7.94
CA ASN A 59 16.35 -4.85 9.34
C ASN A 59 15.40 -5.87 9.97
N PHE A 60 15.93 -7.07 10.24
CA PHE A 60 15.19 -8.20 10.82
C PHE A 60 14.51 -7.85 12.16
N LEU A 61 15.15 -7.03 13.00
CA LEU A 61 14.59 -6.61 14.30
C LEU A 61 13.36 -5.72 14.14
N LYS A 62 13.24 -5.01 13.01
CA LYS A 62 12.09 -4.12 12.72
C LYS A 62 10.91 -4.86 12.09
N ILE A 63 11.14 -5.99 11.43
CA ILE A 63 10.08 -6.80 10.79
C ILE A 63 8.90 -7.11 11.73
N PRO A 64 9.09 -7.64 12.95
CA PRO A 64 7.95 -7.96 13.81
C PRO A 64 7.16 -6.72 14.23
N LEU A 65 7.83 -5.58 14.43
CA LEU A 65 7.17 -4.31 14.76
C LEU A 65 6.34 -3.78 13.57
N ILE A 66 6.88 -3.86 12.35
CA ILE A 66 6.17 -3.48 11.13
C ILE A 66 4.97 -4.42 10.90
N ALA A 67 5.15 -5.72 11.05
CA ALA A 67 4.06 -6.71 10.94
C ALA A 67 2.94 -6.45 11.96
N LYS A 68 3.28 -6.11 13.21
CA LYS A 68 2.29 -5.71 14.22
C LYS A 68 1.51 -4.46 13.81
N LYS A 69 2.17 -3.44 13.26
CA LYS A 69 1.50 -2.24 12.73
C LYS A 69 0.55 -2.58 11.58
N ILE A 70 0.99 -3.42 10.64
CA ILE A 70 0.16 -3.88 9.52
C ILE A 70 -1.09 -4.60 10.04
N ASN A 71 -0.94 -5.48 11.04
CA ASN A 71 -2.07 -6.20 11.64
C ASN A 71 -3.07 -5.25 12.30
N ASN A 72 -2.61 -4.20 12.99
CA ASN A 72 -3.49 -3.20 13.58
C ASN A 72 -4.30 -2.47 12.49
N ILE A 73 -3.67 -2.06 11.38
CA ILE A 73 -4.35 -1.41 10.25
C ILE A 73 -5.43 -2.33 9.66
N ILE A 74 -5.14 -3.64 9.54
CA ILE A 74 -6.11 -4.62 9.04
C ILE A 74 -7.30 -4.75 9.99
N LYS A 75 -7.07 -4.72 11.32
CA LYS A 75 -8.13 -4.78 12.33
C LYS A 75 -8.98 -3.52 12.38
N GLU A 76 -8.42 -2.35 12.08
CA GLU A 76 -9.18 -1.09 12.05
C GLU A 76 -10.13 -0.98 10.83
N LYS A 77 -9.87 -1.75 9.77
CA LYS A 77 -10.59 -1.71 8.49
C LYS A 77 -11.57 -2.88 8.28
N ASN A 78 -11.56 -3.89 9.15
CA ASN A 78 -12.57 -4.95 9.21
C ASN A 78 -13.58 -4.65 10.31
#